data_AF-A0A950H5R2-F1
#
_entry.id   AF-A0A950H5R2-F1
#
_cell.length_a   1.000
_cell.length_b   1.000
_cell.length_c   1.000
_cell.angle_alpha   90.00
_cell.angle_beta   90.00
_cell.angle_gamma   90.00
#
_symmetry.space_group_name_H-M   'P 1'
#
loop_
_entity.id
_entity.type
_entity.pdbx_description
1 polymer ?
#
loop_
_entity_poly.entity_id
_entity_poly.type
_entity_poly.pdbx_seq_one_letter_code
_entity_poly.pdbx_strand_id
1 'polypeptide(L)'
;RRGQGPTLIEAKMMRMKGHAIHDAAAYVPEALLEYCRKRDPILRLERYLLGRRWLTEEENERLIADVERQLEVDRDFAVAAPMPEPESAAGGVYCEEGCHEVKPRYGVPQMSVTKSVLTTALRQVVVERK
;
A
#
# COMPACT_ATOMS: atom_id res chain seq x y z
N ARG A 1 -15.48 18.17 -2.14
CA ARG A 1 -15.77 18.24 -0.69
C ARG A 1 -16.75 19.38 -0.47
N ARG A 2 -17.98 19.15 0.00
CA ARG A 2 -19.07 20.16 0.03
C ARG A 2 -18.93 21.28 1.09
N GLY A 3 -17.76 21.45 1.69
CA GLY A 3 -17.54 22.48 2.71
C GLY A 3 -18.26 22.26 4.05
N GLN A 4 -18.62 21.01 4.40
CA GLN A 4 -19.42 20.68 5.59
C GLN A 4 -18.59 20.61 6.90
N GLY A 5 -17.38 21.17 6.92
CA GLY A 5 -16.48 21.08 8.07
C GLY A 5 -15.79 19.72 8.22
N PRO A 6 -15.06 19.52 9.34
CA PRO A 6 -14.32 18.29 9.61
C PRO A 6 -15.23 17.12 10.00
N THR A 7 -14.68 15.91 9.95
CA THR A 7 -15.35 14.70 10.42
C THR A 7 -14.31 13.80 11.08
N LEU A 8 -14.62 13.25 12.25
CA LEU A 8 -13.81 12.22 12.89
C LEU A 8 -14.27 10.85 12.38
N ILE A 9 -13.32 10.04 11.90
CA ILE A 9 -13.57 8.66 11.47
C ILE A 9 -12.64 7.76 12.30
N GLU A 10 -13.23 6.79 13.00
CA GLU A 10 -12.48 5.76 13.73
C GLU A 10 -12.44 4.47 12.90
N ALA A 11 -11.24 4.07 12.47
CA ALA A 11 -11.01 2.79 11.81
C ALA A 11 -10.45 1.78 12.82
N LYS A 12 -11.31 0.88 13.30
CA LYS A 12 -10.93 -0.15 14.27
C LYS A 12 -10.18 -1.29 13.58
N MET A 13 -8.87 -1.31 13.76
CA MET A 13 -7.94 -2.28 13.16
C MET A 13 -7.05 -2.91 14.24
N MET A 14 -6.38 -4.01 13.89
CA MET A 14 -5.43 -4.69 14.76
C MET A 14 -4.04 -4.67 14.13
N ARG A 15 -3.02 -4.34 14.93
CA ARG A 15 -1.63 -4.52 14.55
C ARG A 15 -1.21 -5.95 14.89
N MET A 16 -0.90 -6.73 13.86
CA MET A 16 -0.60 -8.16 14.01
C MET A 16 0.81 -8.44 14.56
N LYS A 17 1.67 -7.42 14.63
CA LYS A 17 3.03 -7.46 15.21
C LYS A 17 3.12 -6.53 16.43
N GLY A 18 4.23 -6.58 17.16
CA GLY A 18 4.49 -5.66 18.29
C GLY A 18 4.59 -4.19 17.89
N HIS A 19 4.76 -3.33 18.89
CA HIS A 19 4.88 -1.88 18.73
C HIS A 19 5.96 -1.46 17.74
N ALA A 20 7.06 -2.18 17.75
CA ALA A 20 8.17 -2.02 16.83
C ALA A 20 8.80 -3.39 16.57
N ILE A 21 9.82 -3.43 15.71
CA ILE A 21 10.52 -4.67 15.33
C ILE A 21 11.13 -5.42 16.53
N HIS A 22 11.45 -4.72 17.62
CA HIS A 22 12.03 -5.28 18.84
C HIS A 22 10.97 -5.68 19.89
N ASP A 23 9.68 -5.42 19.64
CA ASP A 23 8.59 -5.76 20.55
C ASP A 23 7.93 -7.08 20.10
N ALA A 24 7.94 -8.07 21.00
CA ALA A 24 7.36 -9.38 20.77
C ALA A 24 5.82 -9.42 20.93
N ALA A 25 5.17 -8.32 21.33
CA ALA A 25 3.73 -8.24 21.58
C ALA A 25 3.21 -9.17 22.68
N ALA A 26 4.05 -9.53 23.66
CA ALA A 26 3.69 -10.49 24.72
C ALA A 26 2.49 -10.08 25.60
N TYR A 27 2.13 -8.79 25.58
CA TYR A 27 0.96 -8.25 26.28
C TYR A 27 -0.36 -8.43 25.51
N VAL A 28 -0.31 -8.95 24.28
CA VAL A 28 -1.49 -9.17 23.45
C VAL A 28 -1.98 -10.61 23.61
N PRO A 29 -3.24 -10.84 23.99
CA PRO A 29 -3.78 -12.20 24.07
C PRO A 29 -3.80 -12.89 22.71
N GLU A 30 -3.34 -14.15 22.63
CA GLU A 30 -3.31 -14.92 21.38
C GLU A 30 -4.73 -15.07 20.77
N ALA A 31 -5.74 -15.28 21.61
CA ALA A 31 -7.13 -15.36 21.16
C ALA A 31 -7.61 -14.10 20.41
N LEU A 32 -7.09 -12.92 20.78
CA LEU A 32 -7.38 -11.68 20.05
C LEU A 32 -6.67 -11.65 18.70
N LEU A 33 -5.41 -12.09 18.63
CA LEU A 33 -4.67 -12.20 17.37
C LEU A 33 -5.35 -13.18 16.41
N GLU A 34 -5.77 -14.35 16.88
CA GLU A 34 -6.51 -15.32 16.08
C GLU A 34 -7.85 -14.78 15.57
N TYR A 35 -8.60 -14.10 16.45
CA TYR A 35 -9.86 -13.44 16.08
C TYR A 35 -9.64 -12.41 14.96
N CYS A 36 -8.59 -11.59 15.08
CA CYS A 36 -8.24 -10.58 14.08
C CYS A 36 -7.69 -11.19 12.78
N ARG A 37 -6.90 -12.26 12.86
CA ARG A 37 -6.35 -12.99 11.70
C ARG A 37 -7.46 -13.53 10.79
N LYS A 38 -8.55 -14.03 11.37
CA LYS A 38 -9.75 -14.46 10.61
C LYS A 38 -10.47 -13.31 9.90
N ARG A 39 -10.17 -12.06 10.27
CA ARG A 39 -10.81 -10.83 9.77
C ARG A 39 -9.87 -10.00 8.91
N ASP A 40 -8.75 -10.59 8.46
CA ASP A 40 -7.76 -9.94 7.61
C ASP A 40 -8.44 -9.22 6.42
N PRO A 41 -8.24 -7.90 6.26
CA PRO A 41 -8.86 -7.14 5.18
C PRO A 41 -8.38 -7.56 3.80
N ILE A 42 -7.14 -8.02 3.65
CA ILE A 42 -6.56 -8.47 2.37
C ILE A 42 -7.26 -9.76 1.95
N LEU A 43 -7.27 -10.77 2.83
CA LEU A 43 -7.94 -12.06 2.53
C LEU A 43 -9.44 -11.89 2.28
N ARG A 44 -10.09 -10.96 2.98
CA ARG A 44 -11.50 -10.65 2.77
C ARG A 44 -11.75 -10.01 1.41
N LEU A 45 -10.89 -9.08 1.00
CA LEU A 45 -10.99 -8.44 -0.31
C LEU A 45 -10.71 -9.44 -1.43
N GLU A 46 -9.67 -10.26 -1.29
CA GLU A 46 -9.33 -11.33 -2.25
C GLU A 46 -10.53 -12.25 -2.50
N ARG A 47 -11.10 -12.82 -1.43
CA ARG A 47 -12.30 -13.68 -1.52
C ARG A 47 -13.48 -12.96 -2.18
N TYR A 48 -13.66 -11.68 -1.87
CA TYR A 48 -14.73 -10.88 -2.48
C TYR A 48 -14.53 -10.73 -3.99
N LEU A 49 -13.30 -10.46 -4.44
CA LEU A 49 -12.98 -10.28 -5.87
C LEU A 49 -13.07 -11.59 -6.64
N LEU A 50 -12.53 -12.69 -6.10
CA LEU A 50 -12.64 -14.04 -6.68
C LEU A 50 -14.11 -14.46 -6.80
N GLY A 51 -14.90 -14.28 -5.73
CA GLY A 51 -16.33 -14.60 -5.73
C GLY A 51 -17.15 -13.77 -6.74
N ARG A 52 -16.69 -12.56 -7.07
CA ARG A 52 -17.28 -11.71 -8.11
C ARG A 52 -16.76 -12.00 -9.51
N ARG A 53 -15.76 -12.88 -9.66
CA ARG A 53 -15.01 -13.12 -10.91
C ARG A 53 -14.41 -11.84 -11.50
N TRP A 54 -14.03 -10.91 -10.63
CA TRP A 54 -13.29 -9.69 -11.01
C TRP A 54 -11.77 -9.89 -10.93
N LEU A 55 -11.35 -11.02 -10.38
CA LEU A 55 -10.00 -11.50 -10.27
C LEU A 55 -10.04 -13.02 -10.47
N THR A 56 -9.11 -13.59 -11.21
CA THR A 56 -8.90 -15.05 -11.24
C THR A 56 -7.80 -15.47 -10.28
N GLU A 57 -7.71 -16.77 -9.97
CA GLU A 57 -6.64 -17.30 -9.12
C GLU A 57 -5.27 -17.05 -9.75
N GLU A 58 -5.13 -17.28 -11.06
CA GLU A 58 -3.87 -17.07 -11.78
C GLU A 58 -3.50 -15.58 -11.86
N GLU A 59 -4.48 -14.67 -11.93
CA GLU A 59 -4.24 -13.24 -11.84
C GLU A 59 -3.76 -12.83 -10.44
N ASN A 60 -4.36 -13.38 -9.38
CA ASN A 60 -3.97 -13.11 -8.01
C ASN A 60 -2.54 -13.61 -7.72
N GLU A 61 -2.20 -14.83 -8.16
CA GLU A 61 -0.85 -15.39 -8.04
C GLU A 61 0.19 -14.53 -8.77
N ARG A 62 -0.12 -14.08 -9.99
CA ARG A 62 0.77 -13.16 -10.73
C ARG A 62 0.96 -11.84 -9.98
N LEU A 63 -0.10 -11.26 -9.44
CA LEU A 63 -0.01 -10.01 -8.67
C LEU A 63 0.89 -10.15 -7.44
N ILE A 64 0.76 -11.25 -6.69
CA ILE A 64 1.60 -11.53 -5.53
C ILE A 64 3.07 -11.67 -5.97
N ALA A 65 3.34 -12.47 -7.00
CA ALA A 65 4.71 -12.67 -7.50
C ALA A 65 5.33 -11.37 -8.04
N ASP A 66 4.55 -10.50 -8.67
CA ASP A 66 5.02 -9.20 -9.15
C ASP A 66 5.37 -8.26 -7.99
N VAL A 67 4.55 -8.23 -6.92
CA VAL A 67 4.83 -7.46 -5.70
C VAL A 67 6.08 -7.98 -5.01
N GLU A 68 6.24 -9.30 -4.87
CA GLU A 68 7.45 -9.90 -4.28
C GLU A 68 8.70 -9.51 -5.07
N ARG A 69 8.66 -9.61 -6.40
CA ARG A 69 9.78 -9.20 -7.25
C ARG A 69 10.13 -7.73 -7.08
N GLN A 70 9.12 -6.85 -6.98
CA GLN A 70 9.33 -5.43 -6.75
C GLN A 70 10.01 -5.18 -5.40
N LEU A 71 9.56 -5.86 -4.34
CA LEU A 71 10.14 -5.74 -3.00
C LEU A 71 11.61 -6.18 -2.96
N GLU A 72 11.96 -7.25 -3.67
CA GLU A 72 13.34 -7.72 -3.79
C GLU A 72 14.24 -6.68 -4.48
N VAL A 73 13.79 -6.15 -5.62
CA VAL A 73 14.51 -5.10 -6.37
C VAL A 73 14.69 -3.85 -5.52
N ASP A 74 13.64 -3.39 -4.85
CA ASP A 74 13.69 -2.18 -4.02
C ASP A 74 14.58 -2.36 -2.80
N ARG A 75 14.57 -3.55 -2.18
CA ARG A 75 15.49 -3.89 -1.09
C ARG A 75 16.93 -3.86 -1.57
N ASP A 76 17.23 -4.51 -2.68
CA ASP A 76 18.61 -4.60 -3.18
C ASP A 76 19.14 -3.21 -3.56
N PHE A 77 18.30 -2.36 -4.16
CA PHE A 77 18.62 -0.95 -4.39
C PHE A 77 18.91 -0.21 -3.08
N ALA A 78 18.06 -0.37 -2.07
CA ALA A 78 18.23 0.32 -0.78
C ALA A 78 19.47 -0.14 -0.01
N VAL A 79 19.80 -1.44 -0.05
CA VAL A 79 20.97 -2.01 0.63
C VAL A 79 22.27 -1.63 -0.09
N ALA A 80 22.25 -1.53 -1.42
CA ALA A 80 23.41 -1.13 -2.21
C ALA A 80 23.65 0.39 -2.23
N ALA A 81 22.69 1.19 -1.75
CA ALA A 81 22.82 2.64 -1.74
C ALA A 81 23.98 3.08 -0.82
N PRO A 82 24.82 4.03 -1.25
CA PRO A 82 25.87 4.56 -0.40
C PRO A 82 25.27 5.32 0.78
N MET A 83 26.02 5.34 1.88
CA MET A 83 25.68 6.22 3.01
C MET A 83 25.66 7.68 2.53
N PRO A 84 24.75 8.52 3.07
CA PRO A 84 24.73 9.93 2.71
C PRO A 84 25.98 10.65 3.25
N GLU A 85 26.41 11.70 2.55
CA GLU A 85 27.50 12.57 3.01
C GLU A 85 27.12 13.23 4.35
N PRO A 86 28.04 13.36 5.32
CA PRO A 86 27.74 13.93 6.65
C PRO A 86 27.09 15.31 6.61
N GLU A 87 27.48 16.16 5.64
CA GLU A 87 26.97 17.53 5.46
C GLU A 87 25.47 17.54 5.15
N SER A 88 24.95 16.46 4.57
CA SER A 88 23.52 16.34 4.27
C SER A 88 22.62 16.36 5.51
N ALA A 89 23.17 16.07 6.70
CA ALA A 89 22.43 16.09 7.96
C ALA A 89 21.92 17.50 8.34
N ALA A 90 22.57 18.56 7.85
CA ALA A 90 22.14 19.95 8.10
C ALA A 90 21.07 20.46 7.12
N GLY A 91 20.81 19.72 6.03
CA GLY A 91 19.84 20.12 5.00
C GLY A 91 18.38 19.97 5.48
N GLY A 92 17.49 20.84 4.98
CA GLY A 92 16.04 20.75 5.25
C GLY A 92 15.60 21.26 6.63
N VAL A 93 16.50 21.89 7.40
CA VAL A 93 16.18 22.54 8.68
C VAL A 93 15.40 23.84 8.47
N TYR A 94 15.80 24.63 7.47
CA TYR A 94 15.12 25.84 7.04
C TYR A 94 14.73 25.73 5.56
N CYS A 95 13.76 26.54 5.15
CA CYS A 95 13.47 26.70 3.74
C CYS A 95 14.59 27.52 3.10
N GLU A 96 15.27 26.93 2.13
CA GLU A 96 16.21 27.60 1.24
C GLU A 96 15.52 28.09 -0.03
N GLU A 97 16.21 28.85 -0.87
CA GLU A 97 15.67 29.27 -2.17
C GLU A 97 15.28 28.03 -3.00
N GLY A 98 14.04 28.00 -3.49
CA GLY A 98 13.51 26.85 -4.23
C GLY A 98 13.01 25.69 -3.35
N CYS A 99 12.94 25.82 -2.02
CA CYS A 99 12.48 24.74 -1.13
C CYS A 99 11.04 24.26 -1.42
N HIS A 100 10.23 25.10 -2.07
CA HIS A 100 8.85 24.76 -2.46
C HIS A 100 8.79 23.83 -3.68
N GLU A 101 9.91 23.66 -4.40
CA GLU A 101 10.07 22.62 -5.42
C GLU A 101 10.52 21.31 -4.76
N VAL A 102 9.60 20.66 -4.05
CA VAL A 102 9.86 19.34 -3.45
C VAL A 102 9.93 18.30 -4.57
N LYS A 103 11.13 18.08 -5.10
CA LYS A 103 11.41 16.94 -5.98
C LYS A 103 11.77 15.75 -5.09
N PRO A 104 11.10 14.60 -5.24
CA PRO A 104 11.48 13.41 -4.50
C PRO A 104 12.93 13.07 -4.83
N ARG A 105 13.79 12.98 -3.80
CA ARG A 105 15.22 12.62 -3.97
C ARG A 105 15.40 11.16 -4.38
N TYR A 106 14.37 10.35 -4.14
CA TYR A 106 14.23 8.99 -4.65
C TYR A 106 13.40 9.02 -5.94
N GLY A 107 13.78 8.20 -6.92
CA GLY A 107 13.00 8.06 -8.16
C GLY A 107 11.54 7.72 -7.84
N VAL A 108 10.61 8.19 -8.68
CA VAL A 108 9.23 7.71 -8.59
C VAL A 108 9.24 6.20 -8.83
N PRO A 109 8.64 5.38 -7.95
CA PRO A 109 8.55 3.95 -8.19
C PRO A 109 7.92 3.73 -9.57
N GLN A 110 8.60 2.96 -10.42
CA GLN A 110 8.13 2.62 -11.76
C GLN A 110 6.91 1.72 -11.63
N MET A 111 5.71 2.31 -11.58
CA MET A 111 4.48 1.53 -11.63
C MET A 111 4.30 1.00 -13.05
N SER A 112 4.58 -0.29 -13.27
CA SER A 112 4.09 -0.99 -14.44
C SER A 112 2.58 -1.20 -14.28
N VAL A 113 1.78 -0.18 -14.63
CA VAL A 113 0.37 -0.43 -14.87
C VAL A 113 0.30 -1.23 -16.16
N THR A 114 0.27 -2.56 -16.05
CA THR A 114 -0.26 -3.40 -17.12
C THR A 114 -1.66 -2.86 -17.39
N LYS A 115 -1.86 -2.24 -18.57
CA LYS A 115 -3.18 -1.87 -19.07
C LYS A 115 -3.97 -3.16 -19.31
N SER A 116 -4.46 -3.78 -18.25
CA SER A 116 -5.32 -4.96 -18.31
C SER A 116 -6.77 -4.51 -18.20
N VAL A 117 -7.41 -4.46 -19.36
CA VAL A 117 -8.82 -4.82 -19.60
C VAL A 117 -9.87 -4.27 -18.61
N LEU A 118 -9.96 -2.96 -18.43
CA LEU A 118 -11.11 -2.34 -17.73
C LEU A 118 -11.87 -1.29 -18.56
N THR A 119 -11.47 -1.06 -19.81
CA THR A 119 -12.07 -0.03 -20.67
C THR A 119 -13.32 -0.48 -21.44
N THR A 120 -13.67 -1.78 -21.44
CA THR A 120 -14.80 -2.28 -22.26
C THR A 120 -16.07 -2.59 -21.45
N ALA A 121 -15.98 -2.98 -20.18
CA ALA A 121 -17.14 -3.48 -19.43
C ALA A 121 -18.06 -2.38 -18.83
N LEU A 122 -17.59 -1.13 -18.69
CA LEU A 122 -18.40 -0.05 -18.11
C LEU A 122 -19.28 0.70 -19.12
N ARG A 123 -19.13 0.46 -20.43
CA ARG A 123 -19.99 1.08 -21.47
C ARG A 123 -21.28 0.32 -21.77
N GLN A 124 -21.37 -0.99 -21.47
CA GLN A 124 -22.59 -1.76 -21.76
C GLN A 124 -23.64 -1.71 -20.65
N VAL A 125 -23.27 -1.53 -19.38
CA VAL A 125 -24.25 -1.52 -18.27
C VAL A 125 -25.07 -0.22 -18.20
N VAL A 126 -24.59 0.87 -18.79
CA VAL A 126 -25.29 2.18 -18.75
C VAL A 126 -26.24 2.39 -19.94
N VAL A 127 -26.14 1.57 -21.00
CA VAL A 127 -27.00 1.71 -22.20
C VAL A 127 -28.26 0.84 -22.15
N GLU A 128 -28.30 -0.22 -21.34
CA GLU A 128 -29.49 -1.10 -21.21
C GLU A 128 -30.45 -0.72 -20.06
N ARG A 129 -30.32 0.49 -19.50
CA ARG A 129 -31.32 1.05 -18.56
C ARG A 129 -31.82 2.43 -19.00
N LYS A 130 -32.22 2.53 -20.26
CA LYS A 130 -33.20 3.51 -20.73
C LYS A 130 -34.29 2.81 -21.52
#